data_AF-A0AB37ZAH3-F1
#
_entry.id   AF-A0AB37ZAH3-F1
#
_cell.length_a   1.000
_cell.length_b   1.000
_cell.length_c   1.000
_cell.angle_alpha   90.00
_cell.angle_beta   90.00
_cell.angle_gamma   90.00
#
_symmetry.space_group_name_H-M   'P 1'
#
loop_
_entity.id
_entity.type
_entity.pdbx_description
1 polymer ?
#
loop_
_entity_poly.entity_id
_entity_poly.type
_entity_poly.pdbx_seq_one_letter_code
_entity_poly.pdbx_strand_id
1 'polypeptide(L)'
;MNKETEIKLRVSRETLAALRDHPLLKKRNKSGWEQRELFNQYFDTPERDLAAAKVALRVRRDGEQFIQTLKTRGQSVAGLSERNEWDWNLAKAKLDLKKLDDSCWPAALADLDKKQLMPIFTTDFIREKAEIAWGRGKAKVVIEAALDLGKVIAGEGEEEICELELELRQGEPEALLELAAELAADLALMPCDISKAERGYRLFDAGSYSLNLPAPCLTAQTSLDDSVAALAWHLLGSSQRLAEQYRFNGHWRLLADWLEQLIGLRALLGSLGQAAPRASSHALRELLDALLLEWRPRVLAGQDNDSLRKNAPALFAAELQGNRWGLFSLNLSRWLLARSWTVERNNRGNRQGAAPLGNWLPTLVADEGEALQLRRYVQQPEDLAEQLPRIERLLVWLHLARGVLEVPEVDRLYGELNKLVELANQSIDPDVLEARKAQLLTIGSLKAWRQLVK
;
A
#
# COMPACT_ATOMS: atom_id res chain seq x y z
N MET A 1 16.48 -19.84 12.67
CA MET A 1 15.68 -18.63 12.40
C MET A 1 16.32 -17.95 11.20
N ASN A 2 15.62 -17.95 10.08
CA ASN A 2 16.03 -17.18 8.91
C ASN A 2 15.16 -15.93 8.82
N LYS A 3 15.73 -14.84 8.32
CA LYS A 3 15.00 -13.64 7.91
C LYS A 3 14.82 -13.71 6.41
N GLU A 4 13.59 -13.83 5.97
CA GLU A 4 13.24 -13.76 4.54
C GLU A 4 12.82 -12.34 4.21
N THR A 5 13.33 -11.77 3.12
CA THR A 5 12.90 -10.47 2.58
C THR A 5 12.42 -10.65 1.16
N GLU A 6 11.18 -10.29 0.89
CA GLU A 6 10.52 -10.56 -0.40
C GLU A 6 9.57 -9.43 -0.82
N ILE A 7 9.33 -9.29 -2.12
CA ILE A 7 8.20 -8.54 -2.68
C ILE A 7 7.28 -9.47 -3.46
N LYS A 8 5.97 -9.28 -3.32
CA LYS A 8 4.94 -10.02 -4.06
C LYS A 8 4.22 -9.12 -5.04
N LEU A 9 4.07 -9.63 -6.26
CA LEU A 9 3.48 -8.92 -7.38
C LEU A 9 2.40 -9.82 -7.97
N ARG A 10 1.13 -9.41 -7.88
CA ARG A 10 0.05 -10.09 -8.59
C ARG A 10 0.19 -9.79 -10.09
N VAL A 11 -0.03 -10.81 -10.91
CA VAL A 11 0.10 -10.75 -12.37
C VAL A 11 -1.06 -11.48 -13.03
N SER A 12 -1.27 -11.24 -14.32
CA SER A 12 -2.12 -12.10 -15.14
C SER A 12 -1.35 -13.34 -15.61
N ARG A 13 -2.06 -14.36 -16.12
CA ARG A 13 -1.43 -15.56 -16.69
C ARG A 13 -0.55 -15.22 -17.89
N GLU A 14 -0.97 -14.25 -18.70
CA GLU A 14 -0.21 -13.74 -19.85
C GLU A 14 1.09 -13.07 -19.39
N THR A 15 1.02 -12.22 -18.36
CA THR A 15 2.21 -11.59 -17.78
C THR A 15 3.13 -12.62 -17.14
N LEU A 16 2.59 -13.64 -16.47
CA LEU A 16 3.39 -14.73 -15.89
C LEU A 16 4.15 -15.51 -16.98
N ALA A 17 3.52 -15.75 -18.13
CA ALA A 17 4.20 -16.32 -19.29
C ALA A 17 5.28 -15.38 -19.86
N ALA A 18 4.96 -14.08 -20.01
CA ALA A 18 5.90 -13.09 -20.51
C ALA A 18 7.14 -12.91 -19.61
N LEU A 19 6.99 -13.04 -18.28
CA LEU A 19 8.09 -12.98 -17.32
C LEU A 19 9.16 -14.05 -17.60
N ARG A 20 8.78 -15.27 -17.97
CA ARG A 20 9.73 -16.35 -18.26
C ARG A 20 10.73 -15.97 -19.35
N ASP A 21 10.24 -15.29 -20.38
CA ASP A 21 11.01 -14.88 -21.56
C ASP A 21 11.50 -13.44 -21.50
N HIS A 22 11.17 -12.70 -20.44
CA HIS A 22 11.53 -11.30 -20.33
C HIS A 22 13.06 -11.12 -20.43
N PRO A 23 13.57 -10.24 -21.31
CA PRO A 23 15.01 -10.13 -21.56
C PRO A 23 15.83 -9.87 -20.29
N LEU A 24 15.26 -9.15 -19.33
CA LEU A 24 15.90 -8.83 -18.05
C LEU A 24 16.17 -10.06 -17.20
N LEU A 25 15.20 -10.99 -17.12
CA LEU A 25 15.29 -12.24 -16.39
C LEU A 25 16.12 -13.26 -17.18
N LYS A 26 15.84 -13.44 -18.47
CA LYS A 26 16.52 -14.42 -19.32
C LYS A 26 18.05 -14.24 -19.37
N LYS A 27 18.54 -12.99 -19.42
CA LYS A 27 19.99 -12.69 -19.42
C LYS A 27 20.67 -13.02 -18.08
N ARG A 28 19.92 -12.94 -16.98
CA ARG A 28 20.42 -13.03 -15.59
C ARG A 28 20.07 -14.35 -14.89
N ASN A 29 19.16 -15.13 -15.45
CA ASN A 29 18.83 -16.47 -15.03
C ASN A 29 19.98 -17.42 -15.40
N LYS A 30 20.69 -17.93 -14.39
CA LYS A 30 21.80 -18.87 -14.59
C LYS A 30 21.43 -20.31 -14.28
N SER A 31 20.39 -20.53 -13.47
CA SER A 31 19.92 -21.85 -13.05
C SER A 31 18.97 -22.51 -14.05
N GLY A 32 18.36 -21.73 -14.95
CA GLY A 32 17.13 -22.14 -15.63
C GLY A 32 15.92 -22.06 -14.69
N TRP A 33 14.72 -22.20 -15.26
CA TRP A 33 13.48 -22.31 -14.49
C TRP A 33 13.29 -23.75 -14.03
N GLU A 34 13.08 -23.94 -12.73
CA GLU A 34 12.78 -25.21 -12.10
C GLU A 34 11.33 -25.24 -11.65
N GLN A 35 10.57 -26.25 -12.04
CA GLN A 35 9.17 -26.42 -11.67
C GLN A 35 9.00 -27.32 -10.44
N ARG A 36 8.11 -26.92 -9.52
CA ARG A 36 7.73 -27.64 -8.30
C ARG A 36 6.22 -27.60 -8.11
N GLU A 37 5.62 -28.73 -7.72
CA GLU A 37 4.23 -28.79 -7.27
C GLU A 37 4.19 -28.66 -5.75
N LEU A 38 3.49 -27.63 -5.26
CA LEU A 38 3.46 -27.27 -3.85
C LEU A 38 2.04 -27.29 -3.31
N PHE A 39 1.76 -28.28 -2.45
CA PHE A 39 0.53 -28.34 -1.68
C PHE A 39 0.80 -27.92 -0.24
N ASN A 40 0.00 -27.01 0.31
CA ASN A 40 0.17 -26.52 1.67
C ASN A 40 -1.16 -26.63 2.42
N GLN A 41 -1.12 -27.24 3.61
CA GLN A 41 -2.22 -27.23 4.57
C GLN A 41 -1.89 -26.24 5.68
N TYR A 42 -2.74 -25.24 5.87
CA TYR A 42 -2.62 -24.27 6.97
C TYR A 42 -3.46 -24.71 8.17
N PHE A 43 -2.97 -24.37 9.36
CA PHE A 43 -3.54 -24.74 10.65
C PHE A 43 -3.71 -23.53 11.55
N ASP A 44 -4.81 -23.49 12.31
CA ASP A 44 -5.09 -22.52 13.37
C ASP A 44 -6.14 -23.10 14.34
N THR A 45 -6.51 -22.38 15.39
CA THR A 45 -7.63 -22.70 16.28
C THR A 45 -8.97 -22.30 15.65
N PRO A 46 -10.12 -22.79 16.15
CA PRO A 46 -11.42 -22.33 15.64
C PRO A 46 -11.60 -20.81 15.76
N GLU A 47 -11.03 -20.23 16.81
CA GLU A 47 -11.04 -18.80 17.12
C GLU A 47 -9.99 -17.98 16.36
N ARG A 48 -9.09 -18.63 15.61
CA ARG A 48 -8.03 -18.02 14.80
C ARG A 48 -6.97 -17.26 15.61
N ASP A 49 -6.57 -17.86 16.73
CA ASP A 49 -5.59 -17.26 17.64
C ASP A 49 -4.24 -17.01 16.96
N LEU A 50 -3.79 -17.90 16.05
CA LEU A 50 -2.56 -17.69 15.30
C LEU A 50 -2.69 -16.49 14.36
N ALA A 51 -3.79 -16.38 13.62
CA ALA A 51 -4.05 -15.23 12.75
C ALA A 51 -4.07 -13.91 13.53
N ALA A 52 -4.74 -13.87 14.69
CA ALA A 52 -4.80 -12.70 15.56
C ALA A 52 -3.41 -12.29 16.05
N ALA A 53 -2.55 -13.27 16.36
CA ALA A 53 -1.15 -13.07 16.70
C ALA A 53 -0.22 -12.84 15.48
N LYS A 54 -0.76 -12.79 14.25
CA LYS A 54 -0.02 -12.64 12.99
C LYS A 54 1.01 -13.76 12.77
N VAL A 55 0.58 -14.99 13.03
CA VAL A 55 1.34 -16.22 12.88
C VAL A 55 0.68 -17.08 11.80
N ALA A 56 1.50 -17.68 10.93
CA ALA A 56 1.05 -18.67 9.97
C ALA A 56 1.78 -19.99 10.21
N LEU A 57 1.03 -21.06 10.45
CA LEU A 57 1.55 -22.41 10.60
C LEU A 57 1.02 -23.28 9.46
N ARG A 58 1.93 -23.97 8.77
CA ARG A 58 1.55 -24.88 7.67
C ARG A 58 2.39 -26.16 7.65
N VAL A 59 1.85 -27.17 6.99
CA VAL A 59 2.59 -28.31 6.46
C VAL A 59 2.54 -28.24 4.93
N ARG A 60 3.71 -28.20 4.29
CA ARG A 60 3.90 -28.21 2.85
C ARG A 60 4.31 -29.61 2.39
N ARG A 61 3.74 -30.07 1.28
CA ARG A 61 4.26 -31.16 0.45
C ARG A 61 4.99 -30.54 -0.74
N ASP A 62 6.28 -30.83 -0.87
CA ASP A 62 7.14 -30.47 -2.02
C ASP A 62 7.68 -31.78 -2.61
N GLY A 63 7.03 -32.26 -3.67
CA GLY A 63 7.24 -33.63 -4.16
C GLY A 63 6.97 -34.67 -3.07
N GLU A 64 7.99 -35.45 -2.71
CA GLU A 64 7.93 -36.47 -1.65
C GLU A 64 8.27 -35.93 -0.25
N GLN A 65 8.71 -34.68 -0.14
CA GLN A 65 9.14 -34.08 1.12
C GLN A 65 7.97 -33.39 1.82
N PHE A 66 7.93 -33.51 3.15
CA PHE A 66 7.00 -32.76 3.99
C PHE A 66 7.77 -31.77 4.86
N ILE A 67 7.34 -30.51 4.86
CA ILE A 67 8.00 -29.43 5.59
C ILE A 67 6.96 -28.72 6.45
N GLN A 68 7.19 -28.66 7.76
CA GLN A 68 6.44 -27.79 8.66
C GLN A 68 7.10 -26.42 8.66
N THR A 69 6.31 -25.37 8.46
CA THR A 69 6.78 -23.99 8.50
C THR A 69 5.97 -23.21 9.53
N LEU A 70 6.65 -22.51 10.43
CA LEU A 70 6.08 -21.45 11.26
C LEU A 70 6.62 -20.12 10.77
N LYS A 71 5.74 -19.20 10.35
CA LYS A 71 6.08 -17.80 10.05
C LYS A 71 5.44 -16.91 11.10
N THR A 72 6.22 -16.03 11.71
CA THR A 72 5.69 -15.02 12.65
C THR A 72 5.82 -13.63 12.06
N ARG A 73 5.12 -12.67 12.67
CA ARG A 73 5.15 -11.27 12.25
C ARG A 73 6.60 -10.77 12.16
N GLY A 74 6.98 -10.26 11.00
CA GLY A 74 8.08 -9.30 10.89
C GLY A 74 7.60 -7.94 10.40
N GLN A 75 8.49 -7.15 9.82
CA GLN A 75 8.20 -5.79 9.38
C GLN A 75 7.87 -5.78 7.88
N SER A 76 6.79 -5.10 7.48
CA SER A 76 6.64 -4.69 6.08
C SER A 76 7.29 -3.32 5.97
N VAL A 77 8.46 -3.25 5.32
CA VAL A 77 9.17 -2.00 5.06
C VAL A 77 9.29 -1.89 3.56
N ALA A 78 8.83 -0.77 3.03
CA ALA A 78 8.93 -0.47 1.62
C ALA A 78 8.15 -1.35 0.62
N GLY A 79 7.08 -2.01 1.08
CA GLY A 79 6.40 -3.06 0.30
C GLY A 79 7.19 -4.37 0.24
N LEU A 80 8.30 -4.46 0.98
CA LEU A 80 9.05 -5.68 1.22
C LEU A 80 8.57 -6.30 2.53
N SER A 81 8.20 -7.57 2.47
CA SER A 81 7.85 -8.36 3.63
C SER A 81 9.12 -8.97 4.21
N GLU A 82 9.49 -8.56 5.43
CA GLU A 82 10.48 -9.26 6.25
C GLU A 82 9.76 -10.09 7.33
N ARG A 83 10.11 -11.38 7.48
CA ARG A 83 9.48 -12.26 8.50
C ARG A 83 10.50 -13.22 9.10
N ASN A 84 10.23 -13.67 10.32
CA ASN A 84 10.96 -14.78 10.91
C ASN A 84 10.36 -16.10 10.45
N GLU A 85 11.22 -16.99 9.97
CA GLU A 85 10.88 -18.32 9.46
C GLU A 85 11.56 -19.42 10.28
N TRP A 86 10.81 -20.49 10.55
CA TRP A 86 11.34 -21.77 11.00
C TRP A 86 10.76 -22.89 10.15
N ASP A 87 11.64 -23.69 9.55
CA ASP A 87 11.30 -24.85 8.75
C ASP A 87 11.83 -26.14 9.37
N TRP A 88 11.01 -27.19 9.31
CA TRP A 88 11.38 -28.52 9.77
C TRP A 88 10.91 -29.60 8.80
N ASN A 89 11.83 -30.45 8.36
CA ASN A 89 11.47 -31.66 7.62
C ASN A 89 10.68 -32.63 8.51
N LEU A 90 9.62 -33.18 7.94
CA LEU A 90 8.73 -34.15 8.57
C LEU A 90 8.76 -35.48 7.81
N ALA A 91 8.56 -36.57 8.53
CA ALA A 91 8.43 -37.90 7.92
C ALA A 91 7.04 -38.13 7.29
N LYS A 92 6.03 -37.33 7.66
CA LYS A 92 4.63 -37.48 7.23
C LYS A 92 3.97 -36.10 7.14
N ALA A 93 2.88 -36.00 6.40
CA ALA A 93 2.04 -34.80 6.26
C ALA A 93 1.21 -34.48 7.52
N LYS A 94 1.84 -34.36 8.70
CA LYS A 94 1.17 -34.06 9.97
C LYS A 94 2.02 -33.14 10.82
N LEU A 95 1.39 -32.16 11.47
CA LEU A 95 2.06 -31.29 12.43
C LEU A 95 2.82 -32.09 13.50
N ASP A 96 4.05 -31.68 13.75
CA ASP A 96 4.84 -32.09 14.91
C ASP A 96 4.86 -30.94 15.92
N LEU A 97 3.94 -31.02 16.89
CA LEU A 97 3.77 -30.00 17.92
C LEU A 97 4.99 -29.88 18.85
N LYS A 98 5.84 -30.92 18.92
CA LYS A 98 7.05 -30.88 19.75
C LYS A 98 8.11 -29.91 19.20
N LYS A 99 8.04 -29.60 17.90
CA LYS A 99 8.93 -28.63 17.25
C LYS A 99 8.52 -27.18 17.49
N LEU A 100 7.30 -26.97 17.98
CA LEU A 100 6.76 -25.66 18.32
C LEU A 100 7.08 -25.34 19.79
N ASP A 101 8.37 -25.22 20.12
CA ASP A 101 8.85 -24.90 21.47
C ASP A 101 8.98 -23.38 21.70
N ASP A 102 9.34 -22.99 22.92
CA ASP A 102 9.46 -21.58 23.34
C ASP A 102 10.49 -20.77 22.55
N SER A 103 11.38 -21.41 21.79
CA SER A 103 12.38 -20.72 20.96
C SER A 103 11.77 -20.11 19.68
N CYS A 104 10.60 -20.60 19.25
CA CYS A 104 9.91 -20.14 18.05
C CYS A 104 8.46 -19.72 18.30
N TRP A 105 7.84 -20.23 19.36
CA TRP A 105 6.45 -19.95 19.69
C TRP A 105 6.29 -18.55 20.28
N PRO A 106 5.39 -17.70 19.75
CA PRO A 106 5.25 -16.33 20.25
C PRO A 106 4.73 -16.28 21.69
N ALA A 107 5.28 -15.35 22.49
CA ALA A 107 4.87 -15.14 23.87
C ALA A 107 3.37 -14.81 24.02
N ALA A 108 2.77 -14.12 23.05
CA ALA A 108 1.33 -13.83 23.03
C ALA A 108 0.44 -15.08 22.92
N LEU A 109 1.03 -16.23 22.58
CA LEU A 109 0.35 -17.52 22.42
C LEU A 109 0.86 -18.56 23.43
N ALA A 110 1.59 -18.15 24.48
CA ALA A 110 2.24 -19.08 25.41
C ALA A 110 1.26 -20.07 26.06
N ASP A 111 0.06 -19.60 26.40
CA ASP A 111 -0.98 -20.40 27.06
C ASP A 111 -1.88 -21.17 26.08
N LEU A 112 -1.62 -21.10 24.77
CA LEU A 112 -2.44 -21.78 23.78
C LEU A 112 -2.25 -23.30 23.85
N ASP A 113 -3.34 -24.04 24.04
CA ASP A 113 -3.32 -25.49 23.86
C ASP A 113 -3.19 -25.84 22.37
N LYS A 114 -1.97 -26.15 21.95
CA LYS A 114 -1.60 -26.53 20.58
C LYS A 114 -2.39 -27.74 20.05
N LYS A 115 -3.09 -28.51 20.90
CA LYS A 115 -4.00 -29.59 20.45
C LYS A 115 -5.28 -29.09 19.79
N GLN A 116 -5.64 -27.82 19.98
CA GLN A 116 -6.79 -27.20 19.34
C GLN A 116 -6.53 -26.82 17.87
N LEU A 117 -5.27 -26.88 17.42
CA LEU A 117 -4.90 -26.59 16.04
C LEU A 117 -5.54 -27.58 15.08
N MET A 118 -6.30 -27.05 14.12
CA MET A 118 -6.98 -27.81 13.08
C MET A 118 -6.69 -27.26 11.68
N PRO A 119 -6.82 -28.07 10.63
CA PRO A 119 -6.81 -27.60 9.25
C PRO A 119 -7.86 -26.51 9.02
N ILE A 120 -7.49 -25.37 8.43
CA ILE A 120 -8.42 -24.27 8.15
C ILE A 120 -8.60 -23.99 6.65
N PHE A 121 -7.50 -24.00 5.88
CA PHE A 121 -7.51 -23.79 4.44
C PHE A 121 -6.25 -24.38 3.81
N THR A 122 -6.24 -24.49 2.49
CA THR A 122 -5.11 -25.02 1.72
C THR A 122 -4.67 -24.04 0.64
N THR A 123 -3.44 -24.19 0.18
CA THR A 123 -2.96 -23.59 -1.08
C THR A 123 -2.32 -24.66 -1.93
N ASP A 124 -2.74 -24.75 -3.19
CA ASP A 124 -2.28 -25.75 -4.15
C ASP A 124 -1.85 -25.04 -5.42
N PHE A 125 -0.54 -25.06 -5.71
CA PHE A 125 0.01 -24.31 -6.84
C PHE A 125 1.29 -24.93 -7.38
N ILE A 126 1.55 -24.62 -8.64
CA ILE A 126 2.82 -24.87 -9.31
C ILE A 126 3.69 -23.63 -9.11
N ARG A 127 4.92 -23.83 -8.64
CA ARG A 127 5.97 -22.83 -8.58
C ARG A 127 7.00 -23.12 -9.65
N GLU A 128 7.31 -22.14 -10.48
CA GLU A 128 8.55 -22.14 -11.24
C GLU A 128 9.51 -21.15 -10.62
N LYS A 129 10.72 -21.59 -10.27
CA LYS A 129 11.71 -20.73 -9.63
C LYS A 129 13.02 -20.67 -10.40
N ALA A 130 13.71 -19.55 -10.30
CA ALA A 130 15.04 -19.36 -10.86
C ALA A 130 15.88 -18.38 -10.03
N GLU A 131 17.19 -18.59 -9.99
CA GLU A 131 18.12 -17.62 -9.40
C GLU A 131 18.54 -16.56 -10.43
N ILE A 132 18.28 -15.30 -10.08
CA ILE A 132 18.54 -14.12 -10.88
C ILE A 132 19.74 -13.38 -10.29
N ALA A 133 20.82 -13.29 -11.06
CA ALA A 133 22.00 -12.51 -10.70
C ALA A 133 21.77 -11.02 -10.98
N TRP A 134 21.55 -10.21 -9.95
CA TRP A 134 21.20 -8.77 -10.04
C TRP A 134 22.35 -7.81 -9.69
N GLY A 135 23.60 -8.27 -9.72
CA GLY A 135 24.74 -7.44 -9.34
C GLY A 135 24.96 -6.21 -10.24
N ARG A 136 25.22 -5.05 -9.62
CA ARG A 136 25.80 -3.86 -10.27
C ARG A 136 27.28 -3.76 -9.90
N GLY A 137 28.17 -3.80 -10.89
CA GLY A 137 29.61 -3.74 -10.66
C GLY A 137 30.13 -4.93 -9.85
N LYS A 138 30.82 -4.66 -8.73
CA LYS A 138 31.43 -5.70 -7.87
C LYS A 138 30.47 -6.29 -6.82
N ALA A 139 29.31 -5.68 -6.59
CA ALA A 139 28.35 -6.16 -5.60
C ALA A 139 27.58 -7.37 -6.15
N LYS A 140 27.67 -8.52 -5.46
CA LYS A 140 26.92 -9.72 -5.82
C LYS A 140 25.53 -9.67 -5.16
N VAL A 141 24.50 -9.60 -5.98
CA VAL A 141 23.10 -9.73 -5.55
C VAL A 141 22.48 -10.96 -6.22
N VAL A 142 21.80 -11.78 -5.42
CA VAL A 142 21.07 -12.98 -5.88
C VAL A 142 19.63 -12.86 -5.41
N ILE A 143 18.71 -12.92 -6.37
CA ILE A 143 17.27 -12.87 -6.14
C ILE A 143 16.69 -14.19 -6.63
N GLU A 144 15.91 -14.88 -5.83
CA GLU A 144 15.04 -15.95 -6.34
C GLU A 144 13.78 -15.31 -6.91
N ALA A 145 13.53 -15.53 -8.21
CA ALA A 145 12.26 -15.23 -8.82
C ALA A 145 11.40 -16.50 -8.80
N ALA A 146 10.20 -16.42 -8.22
CA ALA A 146 9.23 -17.51 -8.18
C ALA A 146 7.93 -17.09 -8.87
N LEU A 147 7.52 -17.84 -9.88
CA LEU A 147 6.25 -17.69 -10.59
C LEU A 147 5.28 -18.73 -10.04
N ASP A 148 4.24 -18.27 -9.35
CA ASP A 148 3.26 -19.14 -8.72
C ASP A 148 1.92 -19.10 -9.47
N LEU A 149 1.41 -20.28 -9.85
CA LEU A 149 0.11 -20.46 -10.48
C LEU A 149 -0.68 -21.58 -9.80
N GLY A 150 -1.88 -21.27 -9.30
CA GLY A 150 -2.73 -22.24 -8.62
C GLY A 150 -3.89 -21.60 -7.88
N LYS A 151 -4.21 -22.10 -6.69
CA LYS A 151 -5.34 -21.60 -5.89
C LYS A 151 -5.13 -21.67 -4.37
N VAL A 152 -5.81 -20.76 -3.68
CA VAL A 152 -6.12 -20.83 -2.24
C VAL A 152 -7.53 -21.39 -2.12
N ILE A 153 -7.77 -22.31 -1.18
CA ILE A 153 -9.06 -23.00 -1.01
C ILE A 153 -9.43 -23.03 0.48
N ALA A 154 -10.61 -22.53 0.83
CA ALA A 154 -11.18 -22.63 2.17
C ALA A 154 -12.68 -22.97 2.07
N GLY A 155 -13.07 -24.16 2.55
CA GLY A 155 -14.43 -24.66 2.38
C GLY A 155 -14.83 -24.73 0.89
N GLU A 156 -15.93 -24.08 0.52
CA GLU A 156 -16.39 -23.96 -0.87
C GLU A 156 -15.77 -22.78 -1.63
N GLY A 157 -15.06 -21.88 -0.93
CA GLY A 157 -14.43 -20.71 -1.53
C GLY A 157 -13.05 -21.03 -2.09
N GLU A 158 -12.75 -20.50 -3.27
CA GLU A 158 -11.40 -20.52 -3.86
C GLU A 158 -11.00 -19.17 -4.44
N GLU A 159 -9.70 -18.89 -4.44
CA GLU A 159 -9.10 -17.70 -5.06
C GLU A 159 -7.84 -18.09 -5.84
N GLU A 160 -7.71 -17.59 -7.07
CA GLU A 160 -6.54 -17.84 -7.91
C GLU A 160 -5.24 -17.23 -7.34
N ILE A 161 -4.19 -18.04 -7.38
CA ILE A 161 -2.80 -17.64 -7.22
C ILE A 161 -2.24 -17.42 -8.63
N CYS A 162 -1.86 -16.19 -8.93
CA CYS A 162 -1.11 -15.84 -10.13
C CYS A 162 -0.20 -14.66 -9.76
N GLU A 163 1.03 -14.98 -9.36
CA GLU A 163 1.94 -14.00 -8.75
C GLU A 163 3.41 -14.28 -9.06
N LEU A 164 4.18 -13.20 -9.13
CA LEU A 164 5.63 -13.18 -9.08
C LEU A 164 6.05 -12.85 -7.64
N GLU A 165 6.81 -13.73 -7.01
CA GLU A 165 7.54 -13.43 -5.78
C GLU A 165 9.02 -13.22 -6.13
N LEU A 166 9.61 -12.14 -5.61
CA LEU A 166 11.05 -11.89 -5.68
C LEU A 166 11.60 -11.94 -4.26
N GLU A 167 12.44 -12.93 -3.96
CA GLU A 167 13.02 -13.15 -2.64
C GLU A 167 14.54 -12.88 -2.65
N LEU A 168 15.04 -12.12 -1.68
CA LEU A 168 16.45 -11.82 -1.56
C LEU A 168 17.21 -13.02 -0.96
N ARG A 169 18.09 -13.64 -1.75
CA ARG A 169 18.98 -14.71 -1.28
C ARG A 169 20.34 -14.17 -0.82
N GLN A 170 20.83 -13.12 -1.47
CA GLN A 170 22.10 -12.45 -1.15
C GLN A 170 22.07 -11.00 -1.65
N GLY A 171 22.61 -10.06 -0.86
CA GLY A 171 22.77 -8.66 -1.26
C GLY A 171 21.87 -7.71 -0.47
N GLU A 172 21.59 -6.54 -1.03
CA GLU A 172 20.80 -5.48 -0.38
C GLU A 172 19.33 -5.51 -0.86
N PRO A 173 18.33 -5.30 0.02
CA PRO A 173 16.90 -5.36 -0.32
C PRO A 173 16.42 -4.40 -1.40
N GLU A 174 17.09 -3.26 -1.59
CA GLU A 174 16.81 -2.26 -2.62
C GLU A 174 16.74 -2.90 -4.01
N ALA A 175 17.57 -3.92 -4.25
CA ALA A 175 17.62 -4.67 -5.50
C ALA A 175 16.27 -5.32 -5.88
N LEU A 176 15.46 -5.72 -4.91
CA LEU A 176 14.14 -6.29 -5.17
C LEU A 176 13.21 -5.24 -5.80
N LEU A 177 13.21 -4.02 -5.26
CA LEU A 177 12.41 -2.93 -5.80
C LEU A 177 12.95 -2.44 -7.14
N GLU A 178 14.29 -2.42 -7.33
CA GLU A 178 14.89 -2.11 -8.63
C GLU A 178 14.45 -3.09 -9.70
N LEU A 179 14.61 -4.39 -9.46
CA LEU A 179 14.21 -5.43 -10.40
C LEU A 179 12.70 -5.35 -10.69
N ALA A 180 11.87 -5.24 -9.64
CA ALA A 180 10.43 -5.13 -9.81
C ALA A 180 10.03 -3.90 -10.65
N ALA A 181 10.63 -2.73 -10.39
CA ALA A 181 10.34 -1.51 -11.14
C ALA A 181 10.81 -1.59 -12.60
N GLU A 182 11.96 -2.21 -12.87
CA GLU A 182 12.45 -2.42 -14.24
C GLU A 182 11.54 -3.40 -15.01
N LEU A 183 11.03 -4.45 -14.38
CA LEU A 183 10.04 -5.34 -15.00
C LEU A 183 8.69 -4.65 -15.20
N ALA A 184 8.26 -3.82 -14.25
CA ALA A 184 6.99 -3.10 -14.31
C ALA A 184 6.98 -1.99 -15.38
N ALA A 185 8.13 -1.64 -15.97
CA ALA A 185 8.17 -0.75 -17.12
C ALA A 185 7.49 -1.39 -18.35
N ASP A 186 7.66 -2.70 -18.53
CA ASP A 186 7.19 -3.45 -19.69
C ASP A 186 5.95 -4.31 -19.40
N LEU A 187 5.73 -4.67 -18.13
CA LEU A 187 4.73 -5.65 -17.71
C LEU A 187 3.79 -5.11 -16.61
N ALA A 188 2.55 -5.59 -16.61
CA ALA A 188 1.57 -5.27 -15.58
C ALA A 188 1.85 -6.05 -14.28
N LEU A 189 2.53 -5.39 -13.34
CA LEU A 189 2.90 -5.96 -12.04
C LEU A 189 2.23 -5.16 -10.92
N MET A 190 1.27 -5.77 -10.23
CA MET A 190 0.55 -5.14 -9.11
C MET A 190 1.23 -5.50 -7.78
N PRO A 191 1.83 -4.55 -7.04
CA PRO A 191 2.29 -4.82 -5.68
C PRO A 191 1.15 -5.28 -4.78
N CYS A 192 1.38 -6.38 -4.07
CA CYS A 192 0.38 -7.02 -3.23
C CYS A 192 0.98 -7.31 -1.85
N ASP A 193 0.55 -6.54 -0.84
CA ASP A 193 1.04 -6.66 0.55
C ASP A 193 0.36 -7.80 1.34
N ILE A 194 -0.56 -8.55 0.72
CA ILE A 194 -1.28 -9.65 1.41
C ILE A 194 -0.64 -10.99 1.10
N SER A 195 -0.43 -11.79 2.13
CA SER A 195 0.12 -13.15 1.97
C SER A 195 -0.92 -14.14 1.46
N LYS A 196 -0.46 -15.27 0.88
CA LYS A 196 -1.34 -16.40 0.54
C LYS A 196 -2.16 -16.88 1.75
N ALA A 197 -1.57 -16.79 2.96
CA ALA A 197 -2.24 -17.10 4.22
C ALA A 197 -3.35 -16.10 4.55
N GLU A 198 -3.11 -14.79 4.41
CA GLU A 198 -4.16 -13.77 4.58
C GLU A 198 -5.34 -13.97 3.61
N ARG A 199 -5.08 -14.37 2.37
CA ARG A 199 -6.16 -14.73 1.42
C ARG A 199 -6.94 -15.96 1.90
N GLY A 200 -6.25 -16.96 2.44
CA GLY A 200 -6.88 -18.15 2.99
C GLY A 200 -7.78 -17.83 4.18
N TYR A 201 -7.32 -16.98 5.11
CA TYR A 201 -8.15 -16.47 6.19
C TYR A 201 -9.33 -15.65 5.67
N ARG A 202 -9.13 -14.79 4.67
CA ARG A 202 -10.22 -14.02 4.04
C ARG A 202 -11.31 -14.91 3.43
N LEU A 203 -10.93 -16.03 2.81
CA LEU A 203 -11.87 -17.01 2.27
C LEU A 203 -12.57 -17.82 3.38
N PHE A 204 -11.83 -18.18 4.43
CA PHE A 204 -12.35 -18.93 5.57
C PHE A 204 -13.34 -18.11 6.41
N ASP A 205 -13.02 -16.83 6.62
CA ASP A 205 -13.83 -15.85 7.33
C ASP A 205 -13.66 -14.47 6.69
N ALA A 206 -14.70 -13.96 6.04
CA ALA A 206 -14.69 -12.66 5.39
C ALA A 206 -14.38 -11.50 6.35
N GLY A 207 -14.69 -11.65 7.65
CA GLY A 207 -14.41 -10.65 8.68
C GLY A 207 -12.93 -10.58 9.12
N SER A 208 -12.11 -11.55 8.73
CA SER A 208 -10.70 -11.63 9.14
C SER A 208 -9.78 -10.66 8.38
N TYR A 209 -10.23 -10.13 7.24
CA TYR A 209 -9.41 -9.28 6.40
C TYR A 209 -9.40 -7.83 6.88
N SER A 210 -8.27 -7.39 7.44
CA SER A 210 -8.06 -5.99 7.82
C SER A 210 -7.53 -5.15 6.66
N LEU A 211 -8.26 -4.07 6.35
CA LEU A 211 -7.80 -2.97 5.50
C LEU A 211 -6.93 -1.97 6.25
N ASN A 212 -7.04 -1.91 7.58
CA ASN A 212 -6.41 -0.89 8.38
C ASN A 212 -4.93 -1.21 8.62
N LEU A 213 -4.07 -0.32 8.13
CA LEU A 213 -2.67 -0.25 8.53
C LEU A 213 -2.54 0.60 9.81
N PRO A 214 -1.55 0.32 10.68
CA PRO A 214 -1.25 1.20 11.79
C PRO A 214 -1.00 2.62 11.30
N ALA A 215 -1.71 3.59 11.88
CA ALA A 215 -1.48 5.00 11.60
C ALA A 215 -0.06 5.39 12.06
N PRO A 216 0.66 6.24 11.29
CA PRO A 216 1.96 6.74 11.72
C PRO A 216 1.81 7.61 12.97
N CYS A 217 2.71 7.42 13.95
CA CYS A 217 2.76 8.25 15.14
C CYS A 217 3.61 9.49 14.86
N LEU A 218 2.97 10.61 14.54
CA LEU A 218 3.62 11.90 14.28
C LEU A 218 3.54 12.77 15.53
N THR A 219 4.66 13.43 15.87
CA THR A 219 4.76 14.35 17.00
C THR A 219 5.23 15.71 16.52
N ALA A 220 5.10 16.74 17.36
CA ALA A 220 5.62 18.07 17.05
C ALA A 220 7.13 18.09 16.76
N GLN A 221 7.88 17.11 17.28
CA GLN A 221 9.33 16.99 17.08
C GLN A 221 9.72 16.12 15.89
N THR A 222 8.78 15.39 15.28
CA THR A 222 9.06 14.62 14.07
C THR A 222 9.46 15.58 12.96
N SER A 223 10.56 15.31 12.26
CA SER A 223 11.02 16.16 11.14
C SER A 223 10.03 16.12 9.98
N LEU A 224 10.03 17.15 9.11
CA LEU A 224 9.26 17.10 7.87
C LEU A 224 9.61 15.87 7.03
N ASP A 225 10.91 15.58 6.86
CA ASP A 225 11.34 14.45 6.03
C ASP A 225 10.81 13.10 6.57
N ASP A 226 10.82 12.89 7.89
CA ASP A 226 10.28 11.66 8.47
C ASP A 226 8.75 11.62 8.46
N SER A 227 8.11 12.77 8.63
CA SER A 227 6.65 12.87 8.52
C SER A 227 6.18 12.50 7.11
N VAL A 228 6.86 13.01 6.08
CA VAL A 228 6.56 12.69 4.67
C VAL A 228 6.75 11.21 4.40
N ALA A 229 7.87 10.64 4.84
CA ALA A 229 8.14 9.21 4.65
C ALA A 229 7.04 8.36 5.32
N ALA A 230 6.67 8.68 6.56
CA ALA A 230 5.66 7.93 7.31
C ALA A 230 4.26 8.03 6.68
N LEU A 231 3.84 9.23 6.27
CA LEU A 231 2.55 9.44 5.59
C LEU A 231 2.51 8.76 4.23
N ALA A 232 3.57 8.90 3.42
CA ALA A 232 3.62 8.30 2.09
C ALA A 232 3.61 6.78 2.14
N TRP A 233 4.34 6.16 3.08
CA TRP A 233 4.27 4.71 3.29
C TRP A 233 2.88 4.24 3.70
N HIS A 234 2.23 4.97 4.60
CA HIS A 234 0.86 4.66 5.03
C HIS A 234 -0.12 4.73 3.85
N LEU A 235 -0.11 5.83 3.09
CA LEU A 235 -1.00 6.03 1.94
C LEU A 235 -0.75 4.99 0.84
N LEU A 236 0.52 4.70 0.52
CA LEU A 236 0.88 3.69 -0.48
C LEU A 236 0.43 2.28 -0.06
N GLY A 237 0.73 1.86 1.17
CA GLY A 237 0.31 0.56 1.68
C GLY A 237 -1.22 0.43 1.72
N SER A 238 -1.93 1.47 2.17
CA SER A 238 -3.39 1.51 2.16
C SER A 238 -3.94 1.37 0.75
N SER A 239 -3.35 2.08 -0.24
CA SER A 239 -3.76 1.97 -1.64
C SER A 239 -3.58 0.55 -2.20
N GLN A 240 -2.51 -0.16 -1.84
CA GLN A 240 -2.27 -1.54 -2.29
C GLN A 240 -3.29 -2.52 -1.70
N ARG A 241 -3.59 -2.41 -0.40
CA ARG A 241 -4.62 -3.25 0.26
C ARG A 241 -6.02 -2.97 -0.28
N LEU A 242 -6.37 -1.71 -0.51
CA LEU A 242 -7.65 -1.31 -1.09
C LEU A 242 -7.80 -1.82 -2.53
N ALA A 243 -6.76 -1.70 -3.36
CA ALA A 243 -6.77 -2.23 -4.72
C ALA A 243 -7.00 -3.74 -4.74
N GLU A 244 -6.30 -4.50 -3.88
CA GLU A 244 -6.44 -5.95 -3.80
C GLU A 244 -7.82 -6.36 -3.27
N GLN A 245 -8.38 -5.63 -2.30
CA GLN A 245 -9.72 -5.94 -1.78
C GLN A 245 -10.82 -5.56 -2.77
N TYR A 246 -10.68 -4.43 -3.48
CA TYR A 246 -11.62 -4.03 -4.52
C TYR A 246 -11.60 -5.03 -5.69
N ARG A 247 -10.42 -5.51 -6.10
CA ARG A 247 -10.31 -6.60 -7.08
C ARG A 247 -11.02 -7.87 -6.60
N PHE A 248 -10.95 -8.18 -5.30
CA PHE A 248 -11.53 -9.40 -4.74
C PHE A 248 -13.06 -9.38 -4.68
N ASN A 249 -13.69 -8.27 -4.27
CA ASN A 249 -15.15 -8.24 -4.03
C ASN A 249 -15.93 -7.13 -4.78
N GLY A 250 -15.25 -6.21 -5.46
CA GLY A 250 -15.88 -5.15 -6.25
C GLY A 250 -16.70 -4.13 -5.45
N HIS A 251 -16.59 -4.08 -4.12
CA HIS A 251 -17.37 -3.12 -3.32
C HIS A 251 -16.97 -1.68 -3.64
N TRP A 252 -17.92 -0.90 -4.16
CA TRP A 252 -17.70 0.46 -4.66
C TRP A 252 -16.95 1.39 -3.68
N ARG A 253 -17.26 1.31 -2.38
CA ARG A 253 -16.60 2.12 -1.35
C ARG A 253 -15.08 1.95 -1.36
N LEU A 254 -14.57 0.74 -1.63
CA LEU A 254 -13.13 0.47 -1.68
C LEU A 254 -12.44 1.19 -2.84
N LEU A 255 -13.13 1.32 -3.98
CA LEU A 255 -12.60 2.07 -5.13
C LEU A 255 -12.55 3.57 -4.82
N ALA A 256 -13.57 4.10 -4.14
CA ALA A 256 -13.57 5.48 -3.68
C ALA A 256 -12.43 5.73 -2.67
N ASP A 257 -12.29 4.87 -1.66
CA ASP A 257 -11.22 4.95 -0.66
C ASP A 257 -9.83 4.81 -1.31
N TRP A 258 -9.69 3.96 -2.35
CA TRP A 258 -8.44 3.81 -3.12
C TRP A 258 -8.07 5.11 -3.84
N LEU A 259 -9.05 5.74 -4.50
CA LEU A 259 -8.86 7.03 -5.14
C LEU A 259 -8.44 8.09 -4.12
N GLU A 260 -9.07 8.13 -2.93
CA GLU A 260 -8.68 9.03 -1.85
C GLU A 260 -7.21 8.87 -1.46
N GLN A 261 -6.66 7.64 -1.42
CA GLN A 261 -5.23 7.43 -1.16
C GLN A 261 -4.35 8.03 -2.26
N LEU A 262 -4.73 7.89 -3.54
CA LEU A 262 -3.97 8.47 -4.66
C LEU A 262 -4.00 10.01 -4.62
N ILE A 263 -5.15 10.59 -4.27
CA ILE A 263 -5.31 12.04 -4.06
C ILE A 263 -4.39 12.50 -2.92
N GLY A 264 -4.40 11.78 -1.79
CA GLY A 264 -3.51 12.02 -0.67
C GLY A 264 -2.03 11.97 -1.07
N LEU A 265 -1.60 10.94 -1.81
CA LEU A 265 -0.22 10.83 -2.31
C LEU A 265 0.15 12.03 -3.20
N ARG A 266 -0.74 12.44 -4.10
CA ARG A 266 -0.50 13.57 -4.98
C ARG A 266 -0.43 14.90 -4.23
N ALA A 267 -1.28 15.09 -3.23
CA ALA A 267 -1.28 16.25 -2.34
C ALA A 267 -0.01 16.29 -1.49
N LEU A 268 0.41 15.16 -0.92
CA LEU A 268 1.63 15.05 -0.12
C LEU A 268 2.87 15.44 -0.94
N LEU A 269 3.02 14.87 -2.15
CA LEU A 269 4.11 15.25 -3.07
C LEU A 269 4.06 16.74 -3.45
N GLY A 270 2.85 17.29 -3.60
CA GLY A 270 2.62 18.71 -3.88
C GLY A 270 2.96 19.65 -2.70
N SER A 271 3.03 19.12 -1.47
CA SER A 271 3.27 19.92 -0.26
C SER A 271 4.75 20.17 0.03
N LEU A 272 5.66 19.44 -0.63
CA LEU A 272 7.09 19.47 -0.28
C LEU A 272 7.77 20.79 -0.64
N GLY A 273 7.26 21.55 -1.60
CA GLY A 273 7.78 22.87 -1.95
C GLY A 273 9.31 22.89 -2.12
N GLN A 274 10.01 23.66 -1.28
CA GLN A 274 11.48 23.76 -1.29
C GLN A 274 12.19 22.63 -0.52
N ALA A 275 11.46 21.80 0.23
CA ALA A 275 12.00 20.63 0.91
C ALA A 275 12.28 19.46 -0.05
N ALA A 276 11.85 19.53 -1.31
CA ALA A 276 12.15 18.52 -2.32
C ALA A 276 12.47 19.18 -3.68
N PRO A 277 13.59 18.83 -4.33
CA PRO A 277 13.80 19.21 -5.73
C PRO A 277 12.65 18.71 -6.59
N ARG A 278 12.05 19.58 -7.42
CA ARG A 278 10.89 19.22 -8.26
C ARG A 278 11.15 18.03 -9.19
N ALA A 279 12.39 17.89 -9.64
CA ALA A 279 12.84 16.78 -10.48
C ALA A 279 12.73 15.43 -9.76
N SER A 280 12.94 15.39 -8.44
CA SER A 280 12.94 14.15 -7.65
C SER A 280 11.58 13.44 -7.68
N SER A 281 10.47 14.16 -7.86
CA SER A 281 9.11 13.62 -7.86
C SER A 281 8.37 13.76 -9.20
N HIS A 282 9.05 14.20 -10.27
CA HIS A 282 8.41 14.51 -11.55
C HIS A 282 7.67 13.31 -12.13
N ALA A 283 8.38 12.21 -12.38
CA ALA A 283 7.79 11.01 -12.97
C ALA A 283 6.68 10.41 -12.09
N LEU A 284 6.81 10.50 -10.76
CA LEU A 284 5.77 10.06 -9.82
C LEU A 284 4.49 10.89 -9.97
N ARG A 285 4.64 12.22 -10.07
CA ARG A 285 3.51 13.13 -10.26
C ARG A 285 2.83 12.91 -11.61
N GLU A 286 3.57 12.67 -12.68
CA GLU A 286 2.98 12.38 -13.99
C GLU A 286 2.13 11.10 -13.99
N LEU A 287 2.64 10.02 -13.39
CA LEU A 287 1.88 8.76 -13.29
C LEU A 287 0.64 8.92 -12.41
N LEU A 288 0.74 9.64 -11.28
CA LEU A 288 -0.41 9.96 -10.43
C LEU A 288 -1.43 10.85 -11.13
N ASP A 289 -0.99 11.89 -11.83
CA ASP A 289 -1.88 12.81 -12.55
C ASP A 289 -2.64 12.06 -13.64
N ALA A 290 -2.00 11.11 -14.33
CA ALA A 290 -2.66 10.24 -15.31
C ALA A 290 -3.70 9.31 -14.65
N LEU A 291 -3.39 8.69 -13.51
CA LEU A 291 -4.35 7.87 -12.75
C LEU A 291 -5.55 8.71 -12.28
N LEU A 292 -5.30 9.88 -11.71
CA LEU A 292 -6.34 10.76 -11.17
C LEU A 292 -7.23 11.33 -12.28
N LEU A 293 -6.65 11.71 -13.43
CA LEU A 293 -7.38 12.19 -14.59
C LEU A 293 -8.40 11.15 -15.08
N GLU A 294 -8.04 9.87 -15.02
CA GLU A 294 -8.91 8.78 -15.47
C GLU A 294 -9.93 8.35 -14.41
N TRP A 295 -9.49 8.20 -13.16
CA TRP A 295 -10.32 7.59 -12.10
C TRP A 295 -11.19 8.58 -11.34
N ARG A 296 -10.75 9.84 -11.15
CA ARG A 296 -11.55 10.82 -10.41
C ARG A 296 -12.91 11.08 -11.05
N PRO A 297 -13.03 11.36 -12.37
CA PRO A 297 -14.34 11.59 -12.97
C PRO A 297 -15.26 10.37 -12.90
N ARG A 298 -14.71 9.16 -13.04
CA ARG A 298 -15.48 7.90 -12.98
C ARG A 298 -16.05 7.64 -11.59
N VAL A 299 -15.24 7.84 -10.54
CA VAL A 299 -15.68 7.65 -9.16
C VAL A 299 -16.70 8.72 -8.77
N LEU A 300 -16.49 9.98 -9.17
CA LEU A 300 -17.48 11.04 -8.91
C LEU A 300 -18.81 10.76 -9.61
N ALA A 301 -18.78 10.46 -10.91
CA ALA A 301 -20.01 10.15 -11.67
C ALA A 301 -20.71 8.88 -11.17
N GLY A 302 -19.97 7.92 -10.61
CA GLY A 302 -20.53 6.70 -10.05
C GLY A 302 -21.24 6.87 -8.70
N GLN A 303 -21.14 8.03 -8.04
CA GLN A 303 -21.89 8.29 -6.79
C GLN A 303 -23.41 8.21 -7.04
N ASP A 304 -23.86 8.78 -8.16
CA ASP A 304 -25.28 8.88 -8.52
C ASP A 304 -25.69 7.94 -9.67
N ASN A 305 -24.75 7.14 -10.21
CA ASN A 305 -24.99 6.29 -11.37
C ASN A 305 -24.67 4.81 -11.11
N ASP A 306 -25.72 4.02 -10.92
CA ASP A 306 -25.61 2.58 -10.66
C ASP A 306 -24.98 1.78 -11.80
N SER A 307 -25.22 2.19 -13.05
CA SER A 307 -24.65 1.52 -14.23
C SER A 307 -23.12 1.70 -14.27
N LEU A 308 -22.61 2.89 -13.92
CA LEU A 308 -21.17 3.12 -13.82
C LEU A 308 -20.54 2.29 -12.70
N ARG A 309 -21.20 2.17 -11.53
CA ARG A 309 -20.72 1.32 -10.44
C ARG A 309 -20.64 -0.15 -10.84
N LYS A 310 -21.62 -0.65 -11.60
CA LYS A 310 -21.62 -2.03 -12.11
C LYS A 310 -20.51 -2.30 -13.14
N ASN A 311 -20.10 -1.30 -13.91
CA ASN A 311 -19.02 -1.44 -14.89
C ASN A 311 -17.61 -1.23 -14.29
N ALA A 312 -17.52 -0.57 -13.13
CA ALA A 312 -16.25 -0.19 -12.54
C ALA A 312 -15.29 -1.37 -12.23
N PRO A 313 -15.74 -2.56 -11.79
CA PRO A 313 -14.85 -3.70 -11.60
C PRO A 313 -14.14 -4.13 -12.89
N ALA A 314 -14.83 -4.11 -14.04
CA ALA A 314 -14.23 -4.45 -15.33
C ALA A 314 -13.19 -3.42 -15.78
N LEU A 315 -13.49 -2.12 -15.59
CA LEU A 315 -12.54 -1.04 -15.87
C LEU A 315 -11.32 -1.12 -14.97
N PHE A 316 -11.49 -1.49 -13.70
CA PHE A 316 -10.39 -1.60 -12.76
C PHE A 316 -9.52 -2.83 -13.04
N ALA A 317 -10.14 -3.95 -13.42
CA ALA A 317 -9.40 -5.10 -13.93
C ALA A 317 -8.54 -4.73 -15.16
N ALA A 318 -9.07 -3.88 -16.06
CA ALA A 318 -8.30 -3.37 -17.20
C ALA A 318 -7.14 -2.45 -16.77
N GLU A 319 -7.31 -1.60 -15.75
CA GLU A 319 -6.19 -0.82 -15.17
C GLU A 319 -5.09 -1.73 -14.62
N LEU A 320 -5.47 -2.82 -13.93
CA LEU A 320 -4.53 -3.79 -13.39
C LEU A 320 -3.83 -4.64 -14.45
N GLN A 321 -4.37 -4.68 -15.68
CA GLN A 321 -3.69 -5.25 -16.86
C GLN A 321 -2.76 -4.24 -17.53
N GLY A 322 -2.84 -2.95 -17.17
CA GLY A 322 -1.88 -1.93 -17.52
C GLY A 322 -0.70 -1.89 -16.54
N ASN A 323 0.37 -1.21 -16.94
CA ASN A 323 1.58 -1.08 -16.10
C ASN A 323 1.57 0.15 -15.19
N ARG A 324 0.74 1.16 -15.48
CA ARG A 324 0.82 2.50 -14.86
C ARG A 324 0.74 2.49 -13.34
N TRP A 325 -0.28 1.87 -12.76
CA TRP A 325 -0.46 1.86 -11.31
C TRP A 325 0.63 1.03 -10.59
N GLY A 326 1.00 -0.11 -11.17
CA GLY A 326 2.09 -0.95 -10.66
C GLY A 326 3.44 -0.24 -10.68
N LEU A 327 3.78 0.36 -11.82
CA LEU A 327 4.99 1.15 -12.03
C LEU A 327 5.05 2.36 -11.10
N PHE A 328 3.95 3.09 -10.93
CA PHE A 328 3.85 4.17 -9.95
C PHE A 328 4.15 3.66 -8.54
N SER A 329 3.48 2.59 -8.11
CA SER A 329 3.61 2.04 -6.76
C SER A 329 5.04 1.61 -6.45
N LEU A 330 5.70 0.92 -7.40
CA LEU A 330 7.08 0.46 -7.25
C LEU A 330 8.08 1.62 -7.28
N ASN A 331 7.90 2.60 -8.17
CA ASN A 331 8.77 3.77 -8.20
C ASN A 331 8.60 4.65 -6.96
N LEU A 332 7.38 4.77 -6.42
CA LEU A 332 7.17 5.45 -5.15
C LEU A 332 7.86 4.69 -4.02
N SER A 333 7.77 3.36 -3.98
CA SER A 333 8.50 2.56 -2.99
C SER A 333 10.02 2.82 -3.06
N ARG A 334 10.60 2.85 -4.27
CA ARG A 334 12.03 3.16 -4.47
C ARG A 334 12.38 4.58 -4.02
N TRP A 335 11.55 5.55 -4.38
CA TRP A 335 11.73 6.95 -4.01
C TRP A 335 11.69 7.15 -2.50
N LEU A 336 10.79 6.44 -1.82
CA LEU A 336 10.66 6.42 -0.37
C LEU A 336 11.84 5.74 0.33
N LEU A 337 12.22 4.55 -0.11
CA LEU A 337 13.32 3.79 0.47
C LEU A 337 14.65 4.55 0.36
N ALA A 338 14.94 5.11 -0.82
CA ALA A 338 16.15 5.90 -1.07
C ALA A 338 16.08 7.33 -0.53
N ARG A 339 14.94 7.74 0.06
CA ARG A 339 14.65 9.12 0.46
C ARG A 339 15.00 10.15 -0.61
N SER A 340 14.63 9.88 -1.86
CA SER A 340 15.17 10.58 -3.03
C SER A 340 14.90 12.09 -3.05
N TRP A 341 13.91 12.60 -2.31
CA TRP A 341 13.69 14.05 -2.14
C TRP A 341 14.76 14.75 -1.30
N THR A 342 15.60 14.00 -0.59
CA THR A 342 16.74 14.51 0.18
C THR A 342 18.00 14.65 -0.67
N VAL A 343 18.05 13.97 -1.82
CA VAL A 343 19.20 13.95 -2.72
C VAL A 343 19.24 15.25 -3.53
N GLU A 344 20.45 15.77 -3.78
CA GLU A 344 20.68 17.04 -4.52
C GLU A 344 19.93 18.26 -3.95
N ARG A 345 19.57 18.19 -2.67
CA ARG A 345 18.87 19.27 -1.98
C ARG A 345 19.83 20.38 -1.56
N ASN A 346 19.44 21.64 -1.81
CA ASN A 346 20.22 22.80 -1.37
C ASN A 346 20.09 23.04 0.16
N ASN A 347 20.92 23.94 0.71
CA ASN A 347 20.93 24.25 2.15
C ASN A 347 19.58 24.76 2.70
N ARG A 348 18.78 25.47 1.88
CA ARG A 348 17.44 25.91 2.29
C ARG A 348 16.50 24.72 2.42
N GLY A 349 16.51 23.82 1.44
CA GLY A 349 15.74 22.60 1.49
C GLY A 349 16.15 21.71 2.66
N ASN A 350 17.46 21.58 2.94
CA ASN A 350 17.93 20.78 4.09
C ASN A 350 17.35 21.29 5.42
N ARG A 351 17.31 22.62 5.60
CA ARG A 351 16.67 23.24 6.76
C ARG A 351 15.16 23.00 6.81
N GLN A 352 14.49 23.02 5.65
CA GLN A 352 13.04 22.78 5.57
C GLN A 352 12.71 21.30 5.90
N GLY A 353 13.43 20.34 5.33
CA GLY A 353 13.22 18.92 5.61
C GLY A 353 13.52 18.54 7.07
N ALA A 354 14.51 19.19 7.69
CA ALA A 354 14.83 19.01 9.11
C ALA A 354 13.91 19.77 10.07
N ALA A 355 13.01 20.62 9.56
CA ALA A 355 12.12 21.42 10.41
C ALA A 355 11.18 20.50 11.21
N PRO A 356 11.04 20.74 12.53
CA PRO A 356 10.04 20.04 13.33
C PRO A 356 8.63 20.32 12.81
N LEU A 357 7.80 19.28 12.76
CA LEU A 357 6.44 19.36 12.25
C LEU A 357 5.59 20.38 13.01
N GLY A 358 5.82 20.55 14.32
CA GLY A 358 5.15 21.57 15.15
C GLY A 358 5.38 23.01 14.68
N ASN A 359 6.49 23.26 13.97
CA ASN A 359 6.79 24.57 13.40
C ASN A 359 6.38 24.64 11.92
N TRP A 360 6.63 23.57 11.18
CA TRP A 360 6.42 23.56 9.73
C TRP A 360 4.93 23.48 9.35
N LEU A 361 4.13 22.64 10.03
CA LEU A 361 2.73 22.43 9.70
C LEU A 361 1.87 23.69 9.87
N PRO A 362 1.98 24.48 10.95
CA PRO A 362 1.26 25.75 11.04
C PRO A 362 1.59 26.70 9.88
N THR A 363 2.85 26.76 9.44
CA THR A 363 3.25 27.60 8.29
C THR A 363 2.62 27.09 7.00
N LEU A 364 2.63 25.78 6.74
CA LEU A 364 1.93 25.22 5.58
C LEU A 364 0.44 25.59 5.60
N VAL A 365 -0.23 25.42 6.74
CA VAL A 365 -1.67 25.72 6.84
C VAL A 365 -1.94 27.21 6.65
N ALA A 366 -1.07 28.08 7.16
CA ALA A 366 -1.17 29.52 6.95
C ALA A 366 -1.04 29.87 5.45
N ASP A 367 0.03 29.41 4.80
CA ASP A 367 0.34 29.71 3.39
C ASP A 367 -0.76 29.18 2.45
N GLU A 368 -1.18 27.93 2.65
CA GLU A 368 -2.26 27.33 1.85
C GLU A 368 -3.63 27.95 2.20
N GLY A 369 -3.86 28.32 3.45
CA GLY A 369 -5.10 28.96 3.87
C GLY A 369 -5.28 30.36 3.30
N GLU A 370 -4.21 31.17 3.28
CA GLU A 370 -4.21 32.51 2.69
C GLU A 370 -4.44 32.42 1.17
N ALA A 371 -3.71 31.50 0.52
CA ALA A 371 -3.80 31.29 -0.92
C ALA A 371 -5.12 30.62 -1.37
N LEU A 372 -5.92 30.07 -0.44
CA LEU A 372 -7.27 29.56 -0.73
C LEU A 372 -8.24 30.70 -1.03
N GLN A 373 -7.96 31.92 -0.55
CA GLN A 373 -8.74 33.13 -0.83
C GLN A 373 -10.25 32.94 -0.59
N LEU A 374 -10.66 32.46 0.60
CA LEU A 374 -12.07 32.15 0.92
C LEU A 374 -13.05 33.25 0.48
N ARG A 375 -12.72 34.53 0.69
CA ARG A 375 -13.58 35.67 0.33
C ARG A 375 -13.86 35.75 -1.18
N ARG A 376 -12.89 35.42 -2.02
CA ARG A 376 -13.06 35.40 -3.48
C ARG A 376 -14.06 34.31 -3.86
N TYR A 377 -13.89 33.10 -3.34
CA TYR A 377 -14.77 31.98 -3.68
C TYR A 377 -16.15 32.03 -3.00
N VAL A 378 -16.35 32.89 -1.99
CA VAL A 378 -17.71 33.26 -1.54
C VAL A 378 -18.43 34.10 -2.61
N GLN A 379 -17.69 34.94 -3.36
CA GLN A 379 -18.24 35.74 -4.46
C GLN A 379 -18.34 34.95 -5.77
N GLN A 380 -17.46 33.97 -5.97
CA GLN A 380 -17.36 33.11 -7.16
C GLN A 380 -17.35 31.60 -6.76
N PRO A 381 -18.41 31.08 -6.13
CA PRO A 381 -18.47 29.68 -5.68
C PRO A 381 -18.45 28.65 -6.82
N GLU A 382 -18.79 29.05 -8.04
CA GLU A 382 -18.71 28.24 -9.25
C GLU A 382 -17.28 27.76 -9.52
N ASP A 383 -16.29 28.61 -9.25
CA ASP A 383 -14.87 28.35 -9.53
C ASP A 383 -14.15 27.59 -8.39
N LEU A 384 -14.85 27.25 -7.31
CA LEU A 384 -14.25 26.63 -6.12
C LEU A 384 -13.45 25.35 -6.42
N ALA A 385 -13.86 24.59 -7.44
CA ALA A 385 -13.17 23.37 -7.86
C ALA A 385 -11.70 23.59 -8.24
N GLU A 386 -11.32 24.80 -8.68
CA GLU A 386 -9.92 25.17 -8.96
C GLU A 386 -9.02 25.07 -7.71
N GLN A 387 -9.61 25.19 -6.51
CA GLN A 387 -8.90 25.14 -5.24
C GLN A 387 -8.80 23.71 -4.66
N LEU A 388 -9.38 22.70 -5.31
CA LEU A 388 -9.28 21.30 -4.85
C LEU A 388 -7.83 20.88 -4.52
N PRO A 389 -6.82 21.12 -5.39
CA PRO A 389 -5.45 20.72 -5.07
C PRO A 389 -4.91 21.35 -3.79
N ARG A 390 -5.39 22.55 -3.43
CA ARG A 390 -4.99 23.26 -2.22
C ARG A 390 -5.67 22.72 -0.98
N ILE A 391 -6.99 22.51 -1.05
CA ILE A 391 -7.76 21.93 0.04
C ILE A 391 -7.25 20.50 0.34
N GLU A 392 -6.95 19.73 -0.69
CA GLU A 392 -6.37 18.38 -0.57
C GLU A 392 -4.99 18.39 0.13
N ARG A 393 -4.15 19.40 -0.11
CA ARG A 393 -2.88 19.59 0.61
C ARG A 393 -3.11 19.89 2.09
N LEU A 394 -4.11 20.68 2.44
CA LEU A 394 -4.48 20.87 3.85
C LEU A 394 -4.94 19.54 4.47
N LEU A 395 -5.83 18.82 3.78
CA LEU A 395 -6.46 17.60 4.29
C LEU A 395 -5.46 16.46 4.51
N VAL A 396 -4.51 16.23 3.60
CA VAL A 396 -3.55 15.12 3.75
C VAL A 396 -2.71 15.26 5.02
N TRP A 397 -2.34 16.48 5.40
CA TRP A 397 -1.61 16.73 6.64
C TRP A 397 -2.53 16.72 7.87
N LEU A 398 -3.69 17.35 7.79
CA LEU A 398 -4.63 17.36 8.90
C LEU A 398 -5.20 15.96 9.21
N HIS A 399 -5.19 15.02 8.27
CA HIS A 399 -5.72 13.67 8.50
C HIS A 399 -4.96 12.86 9.58
N LEU A 400 -3.64 12.96 9.62
CA LEU A 400 -2.82 12.18 10.56
C LEU A 400 -1.88 13.04 11.42
N ALA A 401 -1.77 14.32 11.11
CA ALA A 401 -0.84 15.24 11.78
C ALA A 401 -1.53 16.38 12.52
N ARG A 402 -2.87 16.49 12.46
CA ARG A 402 -3.60 17.60 13.12
C ARG A 402 -3.40 17.69 14.63
N GLY A 403 -3.13 16.57 15.30
CA GLY A 403 -2.85 16.55 16.75
C GLY A 403 -1.56 17.29 17.14
N VAL A 404 -0.71 17.62 16.17
CA VAL A 404 0.49 18.45 16.37
C VAL A 404 0.16 19.95 16.48
N LEU A 405 -1.01 20.37 16.01
CA LEU A 405 -1.43 21.78 16.04
C LEU A 405 -2.02 22.14 17.41
N GLU A 406 -1.34 23.02 18.14
CA GLU A 406 -1.78 23.53 19.45
C GLU A 406 -2.83 24.66 19.33
N VAL A 407 -3.89 24.43 18.55
CA VAL A 407 -5.02 25.36 18.41
C VAL A 407 -6.36 24.64 18.65
N PRO A 408 -7.40 25.31 19.16
CA PRO A 408 -8.68 24.67 19.43
C PRO A 408 -9.42 24.34 18.13
N GLU A 409 -10.33 23.36 18.17
CA GLU A 409 -11.27 23.02 17.09
C GLU A 409 -10.62 22.53 15.76
N VAL A 410 -9.40 21.98 15.77
CA VAL A 410 -8.75 21.48 14.55
C VAL A 410 -9.50 20.28 13.95
N ASP A 411 -10.04 19.37 14.77
CA ASP A 411 -10.87 18.26 14.28
C ASP A 411 -12.10 18.77 13.53
N ARG A 412 -12.73 19.85 14.04
CA ARG A 412 -13.85 20.51 13.37
C ARG A 412 -13.40 21.14 12.06
N LEU A 413 -12.27 21.86 12.06
CA LEU A 413 -11.72 22.43 10.82
C LEU A 413 -11.47 21.35 9.77
N TYR A 414 -10.86 20.22 10.15
CA TYR A 414 -10.65 19.08 9.26
C TYR A 414 -11.98 18.55 8.70
N GLY A 415 -13.01 18.39 9.54
CA GLY A 415 -14.34 17.99 9.09
C GLY A 415 -14.99 18.98 8.12
N GLU A 416 -14.91 20.28 8.40
CA GLU A 416 -15.49 21.32 7.53
C GLU A 416 -14.73 21.46 6.20
N LEU A 417 -13.42 21.21 6.16
CA LEU A 417 -12.64 21.16 4.91
C LEU A 417 -13.01 19.94 4.06
N ASN A 418 -13.30 18.78 4.66
CA ASN A 418 -13.77 17.60 3.91
C ASN A 418 -15.12 17.87 3.24
N LYS A 419 -16.07 18.47 3.96
CA LYS A 419 -17.35 18.91 3.38
C LYS A 419 -17.17 19.89 2.22
N LEU A 420 -16.18 20.78 2.31
CA LEU A 420 -15.86 21.72 1.23
C LEU A 420 -15.38 20.97 -0.03
N VAL A 421 -14.56 19.92 0.12
CA VAL A 421 -14.15 19.06 -1.00
C VAL A 421 -15.33 18.31 -1.60
N GLU A 422 -16.23 17.77 -0.78
CA GLU A 422 -17.46 17.12 -1.25
C GLU A 422 -18.28 18.08 -2.13
N LEU A 423 -18.54 19.29 -1.63
CA LEU A 423 -19.27 20.33 -2.38
C LEU A 423 -18.53 20.81 -3.64
N ALA A 424 -17.20 20.91 -3.59
CA ALA A 424 -16.39 21.32 -4.73
C ALA A 424 -16.39 20.28 -5.87
N ASN A 425 -16.61 19.00 -5.55
CA ASN A 425 -16.72 17.94 -6.55
C ASN A 425 -18.14 17.75 -7.12
N GLN A 426 -19.16 18.35 -6.50
CA GLN A 426 -20.53 18.29 -7.02
C GLN A 426 -20.70 19.15 -8.27
N SER A 427 -21.67 18.75 -9.11
CA SER A 427 -22.09 19.54 -10.27
C SER A 427 -22.64 20.90 -9.82
N ILE A 428 -22.50 21.91 -10.68
CA ILE A 428 -22.93 23.27 -10.35
C ILE A 428 -24.44 23.39 -10.55
N ASP A 429 -25.16 23.69 -9.48
CA ASP A 429 -26.55 24.12 -9.47
C ASP A 429 -26.77 25.19 -8.37
N PRO A 430 -27.92 25.91 -8.36
CA PRO A 430 -28.15 26.98 -7.39
C PRO A 430 -28.03 26.56 -5.92
N ASP A 431 -28.46 25.36 -5.56
CA ASP A 431 -28.44 24.87 -4.18
C ASP A 431 -27.00 24.53 -3.76
N VAL A 432 -26.23 23.90 -4.64
CA VAL A 432 -24.80 23.61 -4.43
C VAL A 432 -24.00 24.89 -4.32
N LEU A 433 -24.27 25.91 -5.13
CA LEU A 433 -23.57 27.20 -5.05
C LEU A 433 -23.83 27.90 -3.71
N GLU A 434 -25.06 27.91 -3.21
CA GLU A 434 -25.37 28.44 -1.88
C GLU A 434 -24.73 27.62 -0.76
N ALA A 435 -24.73 26.28 -0.89
CA ALA A 435 -24.04 25.41 0.06
C ALA A 435 -22.53 25.66 0.09
N ARG A 436 -21.87 25.85 -1.06
CA ARG A 436 -20.45 26.22 -1.17
C ARG A 436 -20.17 27.54 -0.45
N LYS A 437 -21.00 28.58 -0.67
CA LYS A 437 -20.86 29.87 0.04
C LYS A 437 -20.97 29.70 1.55
N ALA A 438 -22.02 29.00 2.01
CA ALA A 438 -22.24 28.75 3.42
C ALA A 438 -21.07 27.98 4.06
N GLN A 439 -20.51 26.99 3.35
CA GLN A 439 -19.38 26.20 3.82
C GLN A 439 -18.10 27.04 3.95
N LEU A 440 -17.80 27.89 2.94
CA LEU A 440 -16.66 28.80 2.98
C LEU A 440 -16.76 29.81 4.14
N LEU A 441 -17.95 30.38 4.38
CA LEU A 441 -18.21 31.27 5.52
C LEU A 441 -18.05 30.53 6.85
N THR A 442 -18.54 29.29 6.93
CA THR A 442 -18.40 28.43 8.11
C THR A 442 -16.92 28.23 8.45
N ILE A 443 -16.10 27.82 7.47
CA ILE A 443 -14.65 27.62 7.65
C ILE A 443 -13.98 28.92 8.11
N GLY A 444 -14.26 30.05 7.43
CA GLY A 444 -13.67 31.35 7.76
C GLY A 444 -14.02 31.85 9.17
N SER A 445 -15.13 31.38 9.74
CA SER A 445 -15.57 31.75 11.10
C SER A 445 -14.89 30.93 12.21
N LEU A 446 -14.35 29.76 11.88
CA LEU A 446 -13.74 28.84 12.85
C LEU A 446 -12.56 29.50 13.57
N LYS A 447 -12.44 29.25 14.87
CA LYS A 447 -11.31 29.75 15.68
C LYS A 447 -9.98 29.17 15.19
N ALA A 448 -9.95 27.87 14.88
CA ALA A 448 -8.78 27.21 14.30
C ALA A 448 -8.29 27.93 13.03
N TRP A 449 -9.21 28.20 12.09
CA TRP A 449 -8.89 28.87 10.83
C TRP A 449 -8.31 30.26 11.07
N ARG A 450 -8.99 31.10 11.87
CA ARG A 450 -8.54 32.47 12.17
C ARG A 450 -7.21 32.55 12.92
N GLN A 451 -6.83 31.51 13.67
CA GLN A 451 -5.55 31.47 14.37
C GLN A 451 -4.41 31.02 13.46
N LEU A 452 -4.68 30.03 12.59
CA LEU A 452 -3.69 29.46 11.68
C LEU A 452 -3.48 30.32 10.43
N VAL A 453 -4.54 30.93 9.90
CA VAL A 453 -4.57 31.73 8.67
C VAL A 453 -4.82 33.18 9.07
N LYS A 454 -3.76 33.98 9.11
CA LYS A 454 -3.80 35.38 9.59
C LYS A 454 -4.07 36.37 8.47
#